data_AF-A0A377LZR3-F1
#
_entry.id   AF-A0A377LZR3-F1
#
_cell.length_a   1.000
_cell.length_b   1.000
_cell.length_c   1.000
_cell.angle_alpha   90.00
_cell.angle_beta   90.00
_cell.angle_gamma   90.00
#
_symmetry.space_group_name_H-M   'P 1'
#
loop_
_entity.id
_entity.type
_entity.pdbx_description
1 polymer ?
#
loop_
_entity_poly.entity_id
_entity_poly.type
_entity_poly.pdbx_seq_one_letter_code
_entity_poly.pdbx_strand_id
1 'polypeptide(L)' 'MAQVVVEPRLDKANNKEWYVTAAQGTDTIEVAYLDGMDVPYLEQQEGFTVDGIAWKVRIDAGVAALDYRGMVKSSGAA' A
#
# COMPACT_ATOMS: atom_id res chain seq x y z
N MET A 1 -15.30 3.87 -19.68
CA MET A 1 -15.67 5.00 -18.80
C MET A 1 -14.93 4.81 -17.48
N ALA A 2 -14.54 5.88 -16.78
CA ALA A 2 -13.88 5.76 -15.49
C ALA A 2 -14.86 5.24 -14.43
N GLN A 3 -14.40 4.35 -13.55
CA GLN A 3 -15.17 3.90 -12.39
C GLN A 3 -14.91 4.84 -11.22
N VAL A 4 -15.98 5.32 -10.59
CA VAL A 4 -15.85 6.12 -9.36
C VAL A 4 -15.63 5.18 -8.19
N VAL A 5 -14.56 5.42 -7.45
CA VAL A 5 -14.23 4.72 -6.20
C VAL A 5 -14.17 5.77 -5.09
N VAL A 6 -14.86 5.50 -3.98
CA VAL A 6 -14.89 6.40 -2.82
C VAL A 6 -13.94 5.87 -1.76
N GLU A 7 -12.98 6.69 -1.32
CA GLU A 7 -12.00 6.35 -0.28
C GLU A 7 -11.98 7.44 0.80
N PRO A 8 -12.59 7.19 1.98
CA PRO A 8 -12.72 8.18 3.04
C PRO A 8 -11.40 8.75 3.56
N ARG A 9 -10.29 7.98 3.49
CA ARG A 9 -8.98 8.47 3.93
C ARG A 9 -8.43 9.56 3.01
N LEU A 10 -8.72 9.49 1.71
CA LEU A 10 -8.31 10.54 0.75
C LEU A 10 -9.16 11.80 0.92
N ASP A 11 -10.47 11.64 1.11
CA ASP A 11 -11.38 12.77 1.38
C ASP A 11 -11.02 13.50 2.69
N LYS A 12 -10.60 12.74 3.72
CA LYS A 12 -10.12 13.31 4.99
C LYS A 12 -8.84 14.12 4.81
N ALA A 13 -7.97 13.75 3.88
CA ALA A 13 -6.74 14.49 3.59
C ALA A 13 -7.07 15.82 2.89
N ASN A 14 -7.89 15.78 1.84
CA ASN A 14 -8.42 16.97 1.17
C ASN A 14 -9.61 16.60 0.25
N ASN A 15 -10.81 17.06 0.60
CA ASN A 15 -12.04 16.73 -0.15
C ASN A 15 -12.22 17.49 -1.48
N LYS A 16 -11.33 18.43 -1.81
CA LYS A 16 -11.34 19.14 -3.10
C LYS A 16 -10.47 18.46 -4.15
N GLU A 17 -9.53 17.63 -3.71
CA GLU A 17 -8.63 16.91 -4.59
C GLU A 17 -9.32 15.68 -5.13
N TRP A 18 -9.01 15.34 -6.38
CA TRP A 18 -9.45 14.11 -7.01
C TRP A 18 -8.25 13.38 -7.59
N TYR A 19 -8.41 12.07 -7.73
CA TYR A 19 -7.36 11.13 -8.10
C TYR A 19 -7.83 10.29 -9.28
N VAL A 20 -6.95 10.08 -10.26
CA VAL A 20 -7.22 9.19 -11.38
C VAL A 20 -6.03 8.24 -11.53
N THR A 21 -6.35 6.96 -11.62
CA THR A 21 -5.40 5.90 -11.97
C THR A 21 -5.66 5.43 -13.40
N ALA A 22 -4.65 4.83 -14.02
CA ALA A 22 -4.80 4.16 -15.30
C ALA A 22 -5.90 3.10 -15.26
N ALA A 23 -6.37 2.71 -16.45
CA ALA A 23 -7.35 1.63 -16.60
C ALA A 23 -6.81 0.32 -15.99
N GLN A 24 -7.73 -0.51 -15.50
CA GLN A 24 -7.38 -1.83 -14.96
C GLN A 24 -6.65 -2.66 -16.02
N GLY A 25 -5.54 -3.30 -15.62
CA GLY A 25 -4.64 -4.03 -16.53
C GLY A 25 -3.41 -3.23 -16.97
N THR A 26 -3.31 -1.95 -16.58
CA THR A 26 -2.08 -1.16 -16.74
C THR A 26 -1.34 -1.06 -15.40
N ASP A 27 -0.04 -1.37 -15.41
CA ASP A 27 0.79 -1.30 -14.21
C ASP A 27 1.08 0.16 -13.82
N THR A 28 0.78 0.51 -12.56
CA THR A 28 0.95 1.87 -12.01
C THR A 28 1.88 1.92 -10.81
N ILE A 29 1.84 0.88 -9.97
CA ILE A 29 2.64 0.72 -8.77
C ILE A 29 3.32 -0.64 -8.84
N GLU A 30 4.61 -0.68 -8.59
CA GLU A 30 5.36 -1.92 -8.40
C GLU A 30 5.61 -2.15 -6.91
N VAL A 31 5.43 -3.41 -6.50
CA VAL A 31 5.79 -3.89 -5.18
C VAL A 31 6.90 -4.92 -5.35
N ALA A 32 8.03 -4.68 -4.72
CA ALA A 32 9.17 -5.57 -4.73
C ALA A 32 9.43 -6.12 -3.32
N TYR A 33 9.75 -7.40 -3.23
CA TYR A 33 10.08 -8.06 -1.98
C TYR A 33 11.58 -8.31 -1.91
N LEU A 34 12.18 -8.09 -0.73
CA LEU A 34 13.60 -8.34 -0.54
C LEU A 34 13.90 -9.83 -0.78
N ASP A 35 14.88 -10.10 -1.63
CA ASP A 35 15.28 -11.45 -2.05
C ASP A 35 14.14 -12.31 -2.62
N GLY A 36 13.06 -11.70 -3.10
CA GLY A 36 11.88 -12.39 -3.64
C GLY A 36 11.01 -13.08 -2.58
N MET A 37 11.22 -12.81 -1.28
CA MET A 37 10.41 -13.34 -0.19
C MET A 37 9.11 -12.55 -0.02
N ASP A 38 8.04 -12.98 -0.70
CA ASP A 38 6.71 -12.36 -0.67
C ASP A 38 5.84 -12.80 0.52
N VAL A 39 6.33 -13.74 1.33
CA VAL A 39 5.67 -14.21 2.55
C VAL A 39 6.30 -13.58 3.80
N PRO A 40 5.48 -13.18 4.80
CA PRO A 40 5.99 -12.69 6.07
C PRO A 40 6.82 -13.76 6.80
N TYR A 41 7.90 -13.31 7.42
CA TYR A 41 8.69 -14.10 8.35
C TYR A 41 8.03 -14.12 9.74
N LEU A 42 7.93 -15.33 10.31
CA LEU A 42 7.30 -15.61 11.59
C LEU A 42 8.33 -16.19 12.57
N GLU A 43 8.60 -15.45 13.63
CA GLU A 43 9.39 -15.89 14.78
C GLU A 43 8.47 -16.03 15.99
N GLN A 44 8.64 -17.11 16.76
CA GLN A 44 7.95 -17.30 18.04
C GLN A 44 8.96 -17.47 19.17
N GLN A 45 8.67 -16.87 20.32
CA GLN A 45 9.43 -17.03 21.54
C GLN A 45 8.48 -17.36 22.70
N GLU A 46 8.69 -18.51 23.33
CA GLU A 46 7.97 -18.85 24.57
C GLU A 46 8.49 -18.01 25.74
N GLY A 47 7.58 -17.48 26.54
CA GLY A 47 7.90 -16.68 27.71
C GLY A 47 8.46 -17.52 28.84
N PHE A 48 9.54 -17.05 29.47
CA PHE A 48 10.09 -17.69 30.69
C PHE A 48 9.45 -17.13 31.97
N THR A 49 9.02 -15.87 31.97
CA THR A 49 8.43 -15.17 33.13
C THR A 49 6.91 -15.07 33.09
N VAL A 50 6.30 -15.36 31.94
CA VAL A 50 4.86 -15.34 31.71
C VAL A 50 4.49 -16.51 30.81
N ASP A 51 3.41 -17.22 31.16
CA ASP A 51 2.83 -18.28 30.32
C ASP A 51 2.17 -17.64 29.10
N GLY A 52 2.95 -17.49 28.03
CA GLY A 52 2.53 -16.90 26.77
C GLY A 52 3.58 -17.05 25.69
N ILE A 53 3.18 -16.78 24.45
CA ILE A 53 4.05 -16.83 23.27
C ILE A 53 4.11 -15.42 22.68
N ALA A 54 5.32 -14.90 22.51
CA ALA A 54 5.57 -13.69 21.75
C ALA A 54 5.76 -14.05 20.28
N TRP A 55 5.06 -13.34 19.39
CA TRP A 55 5.19 -13.50 17.94
C TRP A 55 5.83 -12.25 17.34
N LYS A 56 6.80 -12.46 16.47
CA LYS A 56 7.37 -11.42 15.62
C LYS A 56 7.01 -11.73 14.18
N VAL A 57 6.31 -10.79 13.56
CA VAL A 57 5.94 -10.83 12.15
C VAL A 57 6.73 -9.74 11.42
N ARG A 58 7.53 -10.12 10.42
CA ARG A 58 8.32 -9.18 9.61
C ARG A 58 8.09 -9.44 8.13
N ILE A 59 7.97 -8.39 7.35
CA ILE A 59 8.00 -8.45 5.89
C ILE A 59 8.85 -7.28 5.38
N ASP A 60 9.71 -7.56 4.41
CA ASP A 60 10.58 -6.56 3.78
C ASP A 60 10.07 -6.31 2.37
N ALA A 61 9.33 -5.19 2.20
CA ALA A 61 8.73 -4.80 0.95
C ALA A 61 9.10 -3.35 0.58
N GLY A 62 9.45 -3.13 -0.69
CA GLY A 62 9.63 -1.82 -1.31
C GLY A 62 8.48 -1.53 -2.28
N VAL A 63 8.08 -0.26 -2.37
CA VAL A 63 7.01 0.17 -3.28
C VAL A 63 7.47 1.40 -4.05
N ALA A 64 7.23 1.41 -5.36
CA ALA A 64 7.55 2.53 -6.23
C ALA A 64 6.43 2.79 -7.26
N ALA A 65 6.28 4.05 -7.66
CA ALA A 65 5.45 4.42 -8.79
C ALA A 65 6.23 4.16 -10.09
N LEU A 66 5.57 3.54 -11.08
CA LEU A 66 6.20 3.13 -12.33
C LEU A 66 6.31 4.27 -13.36
N ASP A 67 5.17 4.85 -13.77
CA ASP A 67 5.10 5.94 -14.74
C ASP A 67 4.24 7.09 -14.17
N TYR A 68 4.71 8.33 -14.34
CA TYR A 68 4.00 9.55 -13.96
C TYR A 68 2.64 9.70 -14.65
N ARG A 69 2.44 9.05 -15.81
CA ARG A 69 1.17 9.08 -16.55
C ARG A 69 0.09 8.20 -15.93
N GLY A 70 0.49 7.19 -15.17
CA GLY A 70 -0.41 6.17 -14.65
C GLY A 70 -1.23 6.62 -13.45
N MET A 71 -0.81 7.67 -12.76
CA MET A 71 -1.49 8.21 -11.59
C MET A 71 -1.41 9.73 -11.56
N VAL A 72 -2.56 10.40 -11.51
CA VAL A 72 -2.65 11.85 -11.48
C VAL A 72 -3.44 12.29 -10.26
N LYS A 73 -2.91 13.31 -9.58
CA LYS A 73 -3.57 14.03 -8.49
C LYS A 73 -3.92 15.43 -8.97
N SER A 74 -5.15 15.87 -8.73
CA SER A 74 -5.56 17.25 -8.94
C SER A 74 -5.12 18.16 -7.80
N SER A 75 -4.90 19.44 -8.10
CA SER A 75 -4.68 20.48 -7.09
C SER A 75 -5.95 20.87 -6.33
N GLY A 76 -7.13 20.45 -6.81
CA GLY A 76 -8.43 20.85 -6.26
C GLY A 76 -8.75 22.34 -6.41
N ALA A 77 -7.96 23.08 -7.18
CA ALA A 77 -8.21 24.46 -7.55
C ALA A 77 -8.96 24.53 -8.89
N ALA A 78 -9.83 25.53 -9.03
CA ALA A 78 -10.51 25.86 -10.28
C ALA A 78 -9.63 26.75 -11.17
#